data_AF-A0A151UL43-F1
#
_entry.id   AF-A0A151UL43-F1
#
_cell.length_a   1.000
_cell.length_b   1.000
_cell.length_c   1.000
_cell.angle_alpha   90.00
_cell.angle_beta   90.00
_cell.angle_gamma   90.00
#
_symmetry.space_group_name_H-M   'P 1'
#
loop_
_entity.id
_entity.type
_entity.pdbx_description
1 polymer ?
#
loop_
_entity_poly.entity_id
_entity_poly.type
_entity_poly.pdbx_seq_one_letter_code
_entity_poly.pdbx_strand_id
1 'polypeptide(L)'
;MMQSLNLYSKNRAAWLLLALTSFALELVALYFQHVLLLNPCVLCIYQRCALYGIVAAGLVGAVAPATPLRFAGLAIWLYSAWKGLRLAMKHTYIQLHPSPFVTCDFFVNF
;
A
#
# COMPACT_ATOMS: atom_id res chain seq x y z
N MET A 1 -20.41 -11.76 -17.60
CA MET A 1 -19.69 -11.38 -16.36
C MET A 1 -18.27 -10.88 -16.60
N MET A 2 -17.41 -11.58 -17.38
CA MET A 2 -16.02 -11.16 -17.62
C MET A 2 -15.84 -9.85 -18.43
N GLN A 3 -16.79 -9.50 -19.30
CA GLN A 3 -16.70 -8.29 -20.12
C GLN A 3 -16.83 -6.99 -19.30
N SER A 4 -17.65 -6.98 -18.25
CA SER A 4 -17.83 -5.82 -17.37
C SER A 4 -16.55 -5.45 -16.63
N LEU A 5 -15.83 -6.45 -16.11
CA LEU A 5 -14.52 -6.27 -15.46
C LEU A 5 -13.48 -5.68 -16.41
N ASN A 6 -13.47 -6.10 -17.68
CA ASN A 6 -12.53 -5.59 -18.68
C ASN A 6 -12.82 -4.10 -19.02
N LEU A 7 -14.10 -3.71 -19.00
CA LEU A 7 -14.54 -2.33 -19.21
C LEU A 7 -14.15 -1.42 -18.03
N TYR A 8 -14.34 -1.87 -16.78
CA TYR A 8 -13.86 -1.17 -15.59
C TYR A 8 -12.33 -1.03 -15.57
N SER A 9 -11.62 -2.07 -16.01
CA SER A 9 -10.15 -2.07 -16.08
C SER A 9 -9.59 -1.10 -17.13
N LYS A 10 -10.30 -0.89 -18.24
CA LYS A 10 -9.97 0.15 -19.24
C LYS A 10 -10.31 1.56 -18.76
N ASN A 11 -11.20 1.69 -17.77
CA ASN A 11 -11.66 2.98 -17.33
C ASN A 11 -10.64 3.63 -16.39
N ARG A 12 -10.20 4.83 -16.75
CA ARG A 12 -9.24 5.64 -15.97
C ARG A 12 -9.74 5.87 -14.53
N ALA A 13 -11.06 5.85 -14.35
CA ALA A 13 -11.73 5.94 -13.06
C ALA A 13 -11.31 4.85 -12.06
N ALA A 14 -11.07 3.60 -12.50
CA ALA A 14 -10.69 2.53 -11.58
C ALA A 14 -9.29 2.75 -10.97
N TRP A 15 -8.35 3.25 -11.79
CA TRP A 15 -6.99 3.60 -11.36
C TRP A 15 -6.98 4.83 -10.43
N LEU A 16 -7.80 5.84 -10.74
CA LEU A 16 -7.97 7.01 -9.89
C LEU A 16 -8.62 6.65 -8.54
N LEU A 17 -9.64 5.78 -8.54
CA LEU A 17 -10.25 5.29 -7.30
C LEU A 17 -9.24 4.54 -6.43
N LEU A 18 -8.39 3.71 -7.04
CA LEU A 18 -7.34 2.97 -6.32
C LEU A 18 -6.29 3.90 -5.71
N ALA A 19 -5.87 4.93 -6.44
CA ALA A 19 -4.95 5.95 -5.92
C ALA A 19 -5.61 6.75 -4.78
N LEU A 20 -6.86 7.15 -4.95
CA LEU A 20 -7.59 7.98 -3.98
C LEU A 20 -7.86 7.24 -2.67
N THR A 21 -8.27 5.97 -2.73
CA THR A 21 -8.49 5.16 -1.52
C THR A 21 -7.19 4.91 -0.76
N SER A 22 -6.10 4.62 -1.47
CA SER A 22 -4.78 4.41 -0.85
C SER A 22 -4.26 5.70 -0.20
N PHE A 23 -4.42 6.84 -0.87
CA PHE A 23 -4.04 8.14 -0.33
C PHE A 23 -4.89 8.54 0.88
N ALA A 24 -6.20 8.25 0.88
CA ALA A 24 -7.07 8.46 2.03
C ALA A 24 -6.62 7.67 3.26
N LEU A 25 -6.18 6.41 3.08
CA LEU A 25 -5.61 5.60 4.17
C LEU A 25 -4.32 6.21 4.73
N GLU A 26 -3.47 6.79 3.87
CA GLU A 26 -2.24 7.47 4.32
C GLU A 26 -2.52 8.75 5.09
N LEU A 27 -3.55 9.51 4.70
CA LEU A 27 -4.01 10.69 5.43
C LEU A 27 -4.53 10.31 6.82
N VAL A 28 -5.31 9.24 6.91
CA VAL A 28 -5.79 8.69 8.19
C VAL A 28 -4.60 8.26 9.06
N ALA A 29 -3.59 7.60 8.49
CA ALA A 29 -2.37 7.25 9.22
C ALA A 29 -1.61 8.50 9.71
N LEU A 30 -1.54 9.56 8.90
CA LEU A 30 -0.89 10.82 9.28
C LEU A 30 -1.65 11.54 10.39
N TYR A 31 -2.99 11.46 10.36
CA TYR A 31 -3.86 11.96 11.41
C TYR A 31 -3.59 11.27 12.75
N PHE A 32 -3.44 9.94 12.77
CA PHE A 32 -3.06 9.21 13.99
C PHE A 32 -1.70 9.66 14.55
N GLN A 33 -0.74 9.98 13.67
CA GLN A 33 0.58 10.45 14.10
C GLN A 33 0.54 11.90 14.64
N HIS A 34 -0.13 12.83 13.95
CA HIS A 34 -0.14 14.25 14.32
C HIS A 34 -1.14 14.60 15.42
N VAL A 35 -2.32 13.98 15.41
CA VAL A 35 -3.41 14.36 16.33
C VAL A 35 -3.41 13.51 17.58
N LEU A 36 -3.15 12.20 17.47
CA LEU A 36 -3.11 11.31 18.63
C LEU A 36 -1.70 11.16 19.24
N LEU A 37 -0.67 11.78 18.65
CA LEU A 37 0.73 11.72 19.12
C LEU A 37 1.25 10.28 19.37
N LEU A 38 0.80 9.30 18.59
CA LEU A 38 1.35 7.94 18.66
C LEU A 38 2.71 7.89 17.96
N ASN A 39 3.74 7.45 18.68
CA ASN A 39 5.06 7.20 18.10
C ASN A 39 4.99 6.08 17.06
N PRO A 40 5.48 6.30 15.82
CA PRO A 40 5.42 5.29 14.77
C PRO A 40 6.39 4.15 15.05
N CYS A 41 5.93 2.92 14.80
CA CYS A 41 6.78 1.74 14.81
C CYS A 41 7.54 1.59 13.49
N VAL A 42 8.74 0.97 13.48
CA VAL A 42 9.52 0.77 12.24
C VAL A 42 8.76 -0.07 11.20
N LEU A 43 8.06 -1.12 11.63
CA LEU A 43 7.16 -1.90 10.77
C LEU A 43 6.01 -1.06 10.16
N CYS A 44 5.53 -0.06 10.89
CA CYS A 44 4.47 0.84 10.47
C CYS A 44 4.97 1.77 9.34
N ILE A 45 6.22 2.24 9.44
CA ILE A 45 6.86 3.07 8.40
C ILE A 45 6.99 2.27 7.10
N TYR A 46 7.45 1.01 7.16
CA TYR A 46 7.54 0.19 5.95
C TYR A 46 6.16 -0.12 5.31
N GLN A 47 5.10 -0.26 6.11
CA GLN A 47 3.73 -0.40 5.58
C GLN A 47 3.27 0.87 4.86
N ARG A 48 3.59 2.06 5.39
CA ARG A 48 3.33 3.33 4.68
C ARG A 48 4.12 3.43 3.38
N CYS A 49 5.39 3.03 3.36
CA CYS A 49 6.16 2.97 2.11
C CYS A 49 5.52 2.05 1.06
N ALA A 50 4.92 0.92 1.48
CA ALA A 50 4.17 0.06 0.58
C ALA A 50 2.88 0.72 0.05
N LEU A 51 2.18 1.50 0.89
CA LEU A 51 1.01 2.28 0.46
C LEU A 51 1.38 3.39 -0.54
N TYR A 52 2.47 4.12 -0.31
CA TYR A 52 2.98 5.09 -1.28
C TYR A 52 3.32 4.44 -2.63
N GLY A 53 3.83 3.20 -2.61
CA GLY A 53 4.03 2.39 -3.82
C GLY A 53 2.73 2.08 -4.57
N ILE A 54 1.63 1.83 -3.85
CA ILE A 54 0.30 1.62 -4.43
C ILE A 54 -0.27 2.92 -5.01
N VAL A 55 -0.09 4.06 -4.34
CA VAL A 55 -0.47 5.38 -4.87
C VAL A 55 0.28 5.68 -6.16
N ALA A 56 1.59 5.45 -6.19
CA ALA A 56 2.41 5.62 -7.39
C ALA A 56 1.96 4.69 -8.54
N ALA A 57 1.66 3.42 -8.25
CA ALA A 57 1.09 2.49 -9.23
C ALA A 57 -0.25 2.96 -9.78
N GLY A 58 -1.11 3.50 -8.90
CA GLY A 58 -2.39 4.11 -9.25
C GLY A 58 -2.23 5.29 -10.21
N LEU A 59 -1.28 6.19 -9.92
CA LEU A 59 -0.97 7.35 -10.76
C LEU A 59 -0.42 6.91 -12.12
N VAL A 60 0.55 6.00 -12.15
CA VAL A 60 1.16 5.47 -13.39
C VAL A 60 0.13 4.79 -14.29
N GLY A 61 -0.78 3.99 -13.72
CA GLY A 61 -1.85 3.36 -14.48
C GLY A 61 -2.95 4.33 -14.95
N ALA A 62 -3.11 5.48 -14.28
CA ALA A 62 -4.05 6.52 -14.69
C ALA A 62 -3.55 7.35 -15.89
N VAL A 63 -2.23 7.52 -16.07
CA VAL A 63 -1.67 8.34 -17.18
C VAL A 63 -2.03 7.77 -18.56
N ALA A 64 -2.02 6.45 -18.75
CA ALA A 64 -2.28 5.85 -20.06
C ALA A 64 -2.92 4.43 -20.00
N PRO A 65 -4.24 4.30 -19.73
CA PRO A 65 -4.91 3.00 -19.57
C PRO A 65 -5.01 2.16 -20.85
N ALA A 66 -4.75 2.76 -22.02
CA ALA A 66 -4.80 2.11 -23.33
C ALA A 66 -3.45 1.58 -23.84
N THR A 67 -2.36 1.83 -23.10
CA THR A 67 -0.99 1.46 -23.51
C THR A 67 -0.46 0.29 -22.65
N PRO A 68 0.57 -0.44 -23.10
CA PRO A 68 1.17 -1.53 -22.31
C PRO A 68 1.76 -1.07 -20.96
N LEU A 69 1.90 0.23 -20.71
CA LEU A 69 2.25 0.79 -19.38
C LEU A 69 1.32 0.33 -18.27
N ARG A 70 0.09 -0.07 -18.60
CA ARG A 70 -0.85 -0.63 -17.63
C ARG A 70 -0.31 -1.91 -16.98
N PHE A 71 0.45 -2.75 -17.71
CA PHE A 71 1.07 -3.94 -17.13
C PHE A 71 2.17 -3.57 -16.14
N ALA A 72 2.92 -2.51 -16.40
CA ALA A 72 3.89 -1.98 -15.44
C ALA A 72 3.20 -1.47 -14.17
N GLY A 73 2.11 -0.70 -14.30
CA GLY A 73 1.29 -0.26 -13.16
C GLY A 73 0.73 -1.43 -12.36
N LEU A 74 0.23 -2.47 -13.03
CA LEU A 74 -0.27 -3.70 -12.38
C LEU A 74 0.85 -4.46 -11.65
N ALA A 75 2.05 -4.55 -12.25
CA ALA A 75 3.19 -5.21 -11.64
C ALA A 75 3.65 -4.47 -10.37
N ILE A 76 3.75 -3.15 -10.42
CA ILE A 76 4.12 -2.31 -9.26
C ILE A 76 3.06 -2.42 -8.16
N TRP A 77 1.77 -2.38 -8.55
CA TRP A 77 0.67 -2.55 -7.62
C TRP A 77 0.73 -3.92 -6.92
N LEU A 78 0.88 -5.00 -7.68
CA LEU A 78 0.94 -6.36 -7.15
C LEU A 78 2.16 -6.56 -6.23
N TYR A 79 3.32 -6.05 -6.63
CA TYR A 79 4.53 -6.10 -5.82
C TYR A 79 4.37 -5.36 -4.49
N SER A 80 3.81 -4.15 -4.53
CA SER A 80 3.57 -3.33 -3.33
C SER A 80 2.55 -3.99 -2.40
N ALA A 81 1.46 -4.54 -2.95
CA ALA A 81 0.46 -5.29 -2.19
C ALA A 81 1.05 -6.53 -1.52
N TRP A 82 1.89 -7.29 -2.25
CA TRP A 82 2.56 -8.47 -1.70
C TRP A 82 3.49 -8.12 -0.53
N LYS A 83 4.30 -7.06 -0.69
CA LYS A 83 5.16 -6.55 0.38
C LYS A 83 4.33 -6.08 1.59
N GLY A 84 3.28 -5.31 1.36
CA GLY A 84 2.37 -4.84 2.40
C GLY A 84 1.74 -6.00 3.18
N LEU A 85 1.26 -7.03 2.50
CA LEU A 85 0.69 -8.23 3.12
C LEU A 85 1.70 -8.97 3.98
N ARG A 86 2.92 -9.20 3.48
CA ARG A 86 3.98 -9.87 4.24
C ARG A 86 4.32 -9.12 5.52
N LEU A 87 4.35 -7.79 5.47
CA LEU A 87 4.61 -6.96 6.63
C LEU A 87 3.44 -6.97 7.63
N ALA A 88 2.20 -6.90 7.14
CA ALA A 88 1.02 -7.03 8.00
C ALA A 88 0.98 -8.36 8.73
N MET A 89 1.26 -9.47 8.02
CA MET A 89 1.37 -10.80 8.63
C MET A 89 2.48 -10.87 9.69
N LYS A 90 3.65 -10.24 9.43
CA LYS A 90 4.72 -10.17 10.43
C LYS A 90 4.30 -9.36 11.66
N HIS A 91 3.60 -8.24 11.44
CA HIS A 91 3.12 -7.38 12.52
C HIS A 91 2.10 -8.11 13.41
N THR A 92 1.11 -8.78 12.81
CA THR A 92 0.11 -9.55 13.56
C THR A 92 0.75 -10.75 14.27
N TYR A 93 1.72 -11.42 13.65
CA TYR A 93 2.44 -12.51 14.29
C TYR A 93 3.15 -12.06 15.58
N ILE A 94 3.84 -10.91 15.54
CA ILE A 94 4.52 -10.35 16.72
C ILE A 94 3.51 -9.96 17.81
N GLN A 95 2.33 -9.45 17.44
CA GLN A 95 1.28 -9.12 18.40
C GLN A 95 0.65 -10.36 19.07
N LEU A 96 0.44 -11.45 18.32
CA LEU A 96 -0.15 -12.67 18.87
C LEU A 96 0.87 -13.55 19.62
N HIS A 97 2.15 -13.51 19.24
CA HIS A 97 3.21 -14.32 19.83
C HIS A 97 4.36 -13.42 20.32
N PRO A 98 4.15 -12.69 21.44
CA PRO A 98 5.18 -11.84 22.01
C PRO A 98 6.36 -12.70 22.44
N SER A 99 7.46 -12.60 21.70
CA SER A 99 8.70 -13.33 21.96
C SER A 99 9.86 -12.35 22.04
N PRO A 100 10.75 -12.48 23.05
CA PRO A 100 11.82 -11.51 23.29
C PRO A 100 12.88 -11.47 22.18
N PHE A 101 12.90 -12.47 21.29
CA PHE A 101 13.81 -12.56 20.15
C PHE A 101 13.27 -11.89 18.88
N VAL A 102 11.99 -11.52 18.86
CA VAL A 102 11.30 -11.03 17.66
C VAL A 102 10.68 -9.68 17.98
N THR A 103 11.54 -8.68 18.15
CA THR A 103 11.15 -7.30 18.46
C THR A 103 11.06 -6.44 17.19
N CYS A 104 10.29 -5.36 17.25
CA CYS A 104 10.42 -4.28 16.28
C CYS A 104 11.76 -3.57 16.52
N ASP A 105 12.57 -3.43 15.46
CA ASP A 105 13.75 -2.57 15.50
C ASP A 105 13.37 -1.14 15.88
N PHE A 106 14.26 -0.44 16.61
CA PHE A 106 14.08 0.97 16.96
C PHE A 106 14.44 1.91 15.80
N PHE A 107 15.24 1.44 14.85
CA PHE A 107 15.69 2.23 13.70
C PHE A 107 15.30 1.54 12.38
N VAL A 108 14.92 2.36 11.40
CA VAL A 108 14.67 1.92 10.02
C VAL A 108 16.01 1.54 9.38
N ASN A 109 16.12 0.30 8.88
CA ASN A 109 17.20 -0.10 7.99
C ASN A 109 16.70 -0.01 6.54
N PHE A 110 17.18 0.98 5.79
CA PHE A 110 16.84 1.14 4.37
C PHE A 110 17.50 0.07 3.51
#